data_AF-A0AA45WRC1-F1
#
_entry.id   AF-A0AA45WRC1-F1
#
_cell.length_a   1.000
_cell.length_b   1.000
_cell.length_c   1.000
_cell.angle_alpha   90.00
_cell.angle_beta   90.00
_cell.angle_gamma   90.00
#
_symmetry.space_group_name_H-M   'P 1'
#
loop_
_entity.id
_entity.type
_entity.pdbx_description
1 polymer ?
#
loop_
_entity_poly.entity_id
_entity_poly.type
_entity_poly.pdbx_seq_one_letter_code
_entity_poly.pdbx_strand_id
1 'polypeptide(L)'
;MPIRVDINIKSYEEMVQNQLRERMEAAMDHAAAKCKKRLSRSNASGASPSKARESPKKVTGQLIRSIKSGVEVKKGVVHGYLSADTPYALRLEFGFVGTDSAGRHVKQAPRPYLRPTLSEEGKQIANILIGKKI
;
A
#
# COMPACT_ATOMS: atom_id res chain seq x y z
N MET A 1 -50.07 17.43 -10.58
CA MET A 1 -49.36 16.84 -11.74
C MET A 1 -48.12 16.12 -11.22
N PRO A 2 -47.96 14.80 -11.41
CA PRO A 2 -46.73 14.12 -11.02
C PRO A 2 -45.61 14.47 -12.00
N ILE A 3 -44.48 14.93 -11.46
CA ILE A 3 -43.24 15.11 -12.22
C ILE A 3 -42.62 13.72 -12.39
N ARG A 4 -42.37 13.31 -13.63
CA ARG A 4 -41.60 12.09 -13.93
C ARG A 4 -40.13 12.43 -13.97
N VAL A 5 -39.33 11.58 -13.31
CA VAL A 5 -37.86 11.62 -13.36
C VAL A 5 -37.43 10.24 -13.83
N ASP A 6 -36.84 10.17 -15.01
CA ASP A 6 -36.33 8.94 -15.61
C ASP A 6 -34.81 8.94 -15.55
N ILE A 7 -34.21 7.83 -15.11
CA ILE A 7 -32.76 7.66 -15.04
C ILE A 7 -32.34 6.54 -16.00
N ASN A 8 -31.33 6.81 -16.82
CA ASN A 8 -30.73 5.80 -17.68
C ASN A 8 -29.83 4.87 -16.86
N ILE A 9 -30.16 3.58 -16.85
CA ILE A 9 -29.46 2.54 -16.09
C ILE A 9 -27.97 2.46 -16.45
N LYS A 10 -27.60 2.58 -17.74
CA LYS A 10 -26.20 2.50 -18.17
C LYS A 10 -25.36 3.64 -17.60
N SER A 11 -25.92 4.85 -17.59
CA SER A 11 -25.23 6.03 -17.03
C SER A 11 -25.04 5.91 -15.52
N TYR A 12 -25.99 5.28 -14.82
CA TYR A 12 -25.86 5.01 -13.39
C TYR A 12 -24.74 4.01 -13.09
N GLU A 13 -24.62 2.92 -13.86
CA GLU A 13 -23.54 1.95 -13.70
C GLU A 13 -22.15 2.57 -13.90
N GLU A 14 -21.98 3.37 -14.95
CA GLU A 14 -20.73 4.10 -15.23
C GLU A 14 -20.38 5.07 -14.10
N MET A 15 -21.37 5.81 -13.59
CA MET A 15 -21.18 6.73 -12.46
C MET A 15 -20.70 5.98 -11.20
N VAL A 16 -21.33 4.84 -10.88
CA VAL A 16 -20.96 4.03 -9.71
C VAL A 16 -19.56 3.44 -9.87
N GLN A 17 -19.19 2.98 -11.07
CA GLN A 17 -17.84 2.48 -11.34
C GLN A 17 -16.77 3.56 -11.19
N ASN A 18 -17.03 4.76 -11.71
CA ASN A 18 -16.13 5.91 -11.56
C ASN A 18 -15.97 6.30 -10.09
N GLN A 19 -17.08 6.35 -9.34
CA GLN A 19 -17.04 6.66 -7.91
C GLN A 19 -16.30 5.59 -7.10
N LEU A 20 -16.51 4.30 -7.41
CA LEU A 20 -15.81 3.22 -6.74
C LEU A 20 -14.31 3.27 -7.01
N ARG A 21 -13.92 3.57 -8.26
CA ARG A 21 -12.52 3.76 -8.65
C ARG A 21 -11.87 4.89 -7.88
N GLU A 22 -12.49 6.06 -7.84
CA GLU A 22 -11.97 7.24 -7.13
C GLU A 22 -11.80 6.95 -5.63
N ARG A 23 -12.79 6.30 -5.00
CA ARG A 23 -12.68 5.89 -3.59
C ARG A 23 -11.58 4.87 -3.37
N MET A 24 -11.37 3.94 -4.31
CA MET A 24 -10.28 2.98 -4.22
C MET A 24 -8.92 3.67 -4.34
N GLU A 25 -8.78 4.64 -5.24
CA GLU A 25 -7.56 5.45 -5.39
C GLU A 25 -7.24 6.17 -4.07
N ALA A 26 -8.22 6.86 -3.48
CA ALA A 26 -8.08 7.50 -2.17
C ALA A 26 -7.71 6.52 -1.04
N ALA A 27 -8.31 5.32 -1.03
CA ALA A 27 -8.01 4.31 -0.03
C ALA A 27 -6.58 3.76 -0.16
N MET A 28 -6.09 3.54 -1.38
CA MET A 28 -4.73 3.10 -1.63
C MET A 28 -3.70 4.19 -1.31
N ASP A 29 -4.00 5.46 -1.60
CA ASP A 29 -3.14 6.59 -1.25
C ASP A 29 -3.02 6.77 0.27
N HIS A 30 -4.12 6.58 1.00
CA HIS A 30 -4.10 6.56 2.45
C HIS A 30 -3.19 5.43 2.99
N ALA A 31 -3.33 4.21 2.46
CA ALA A 31 -2.49 3.09 2.83
C ALA A 31 -1.01 3.36 2.52
N ALA A 32 -0.70 3.94 1.35
CA ALA A 32 0.65 4.34 0.97
C ALA A 32 1.23 5.40 1.91
N ALA A 33 0.44 6.41 2.30
CA ALA A 33 0.86 7.44 3.25
C ALA A 33 1.19 6.85 4.63
N LYS A 34 0.37 5.93 5.14
CA LYS A 34 0.64 5.23 6.40
C LYS A 34 1.87 4.34 6.33
N CYS A 35 2.06 3.65 5.21
CA CYS A 35 3.27 2.86 4.96
C CYS A 35 4.53 3.75 4.97
N LYS A 36 4.50 4.89 4.27
CA LYS A 36 5.59 5.89 4.26
C LYS A 36 5.86 6.43 5.66
N LYS A 37 4.82 6.72 6.45
CA LYS A 37 4.96 7.16 7.85
C LYS A 37 5.64 6.12 8.72
N ARG A 38 5.30 4.84 8.59
CA ARG A 38 5.94 3.73 9.32
C ARG A 38 7.44 3.62 9.04
N LEU A 39 7.82 3.80 7.77
CA LEU A 39 9.22 3.78 7.32
C LEU A 39 9.99 5.05 7.66
N SER A 40 9.31 6.13 8.06
CA SER A 40 9.92 7.44 8.29
C SER A 40 10.84 7.53 9.52
N ARG A 41 10.96 6.44 10.31
CA ARG A 41 11.79 6.35 11.51
C ARG A 41 13.27 6.43 11.15
N SER A 42 13.98 7.47 11.61
CA SER A 42 15.36 7.74 11.20
C SER A 42 16.38 6.77 11.82
N ASN A 43 17.40 6.45 11.03
CA ASN A 43 18.66 5.84 11.46
C ASN A 43 19.80 6.52 10.68
N ALA A 44 19.99 7.82 10.92
CA ALA A 44 20.89 8.67 10.13
C ALA A 44 22.36 8.19 10.14
N SER A 45 22.84 7.64 11.26
CA SER A 45 24.21 7.12 11.37
C SER A 45 24.38 5.68 10.89
N GLY A 46 23.29 4.97 10.58
CA GLY A 46 23.33 3.53 10.29
C GLY A 46 23.59 2.62 11.50
N ALA A 47 24.06 3.17 12.63
CA ALA A 47 24.51 2.40 13.80
C ALA A 47 23.38 1.73 14.60
N SER A 48 22.12 2.14 14.38
CA SER A 48 20.96 1.62 15.13
C SER A 48 19.94 0.94 14.22
N PRO A 49 20.26 -0.23 13.61
CA PRO A 49 19.32 -0.95 12.76
C PRO A 49 18.03 -1.32 13.52
N SER A 50 16.93 -1.55 12.79
CA SER A 50 15.70 -2.03 13.44
C SER A 50 15.86 -3.46 13.96
N LYS A 51 15.00 -3.87 14.91
CA LYS A 51 14.98 -5.25 15.41
C LYS A 51 14.35 -6.21 14.38
N ALA A 52 14.64 -7.51 14.48
CA ALA A 52 13.96 -8.50 13.65
C ALA A 52 12.43 -8.34 13.76
N ARG A 53 11.71 -8.48 12.64
CA ARG A 53 10.25 -8.27 12.50
C ARG A 53 9.75 -6.84 12.69
N GLU A 54 10.62 -5.91 13.07
CA GLU A 54 10.30 -4.50 13.12
C GLU A 54 10.55 -3.88 11.73
N SER A 55 9.66 -2.97 11.30
CA SER A 55 9.80 -2.31 10.00
C SER A 55 11.15 -1.61 9.85
N PRO A 56 11.68 -1.46 8.63
CA PRO A 56 12.99 -0.86 8.43
C PRO A 56 13.00 0.62 8.84
N LYS A 57 14.14 1.06 9.38
CA LYS A 57 14.42 2.49 9.63
C LYS A 57 15.03 3.12 8.37
N LYS A 58 14.73 4.38 8.11
CA LYS A 58 15.28 5.12 6.98
C LYS A 58 16.74 5.50 7.21
N VAL A 59 17.58 5.20 6.21
CA VAL A 59 18.92 5.78 6.06
C VAL A 59 18.86 6.81 4.93
N THR A 60 18.69 6.36 3.68
CA THR A 60 18.65 7.22 2.47
C THR A 60 17.24 7.53 1.95
N GLY A 61 16.21 6.86 2.45
CA GLY A 61 14.81 7.08 2.05
C GLY A 61 14.40 6.51 0.68
N GLN A 62 15.28 5.79 -0.02
CA GLN A 62 14.97 5.17 -1.32
C GLN A 62 13.74 4.24 -1.26
N LEU A 63 13.63 3.43 -0.21
CA LEU A 63 12.48 2.53 -0.02
C LEU A 63 11.16 3.31 0.05
N ILE A 64 11.14 4.44 0.77
CA ILE A 64 9.95 5.29 0.95
C ILE A 64 9.51 5.87 -0.40
N ARG A 65 10.47 6.36 -1.19
CA ARG A 65 10.21 6.92 -2.52
C ARG A 65 9.74 5.88 -3.52
N SER A 66 10.10 4.61 -3.32
CA SER A 66 9.71 3.50 -4.20
C SER A 66 8.30 2.96 -3.97
N ILE A 67 7.59 3.41 -2.92
CA ILE A 67 6.22 2.97 -2.63
C ILE A 67 5.26 3.62 -3.62
N LYS A 68 4.56 2.78 -4.39
CA LYS A 68 3.55 3.16 -5.38
C LYS A 68 2.21 2.52 -5.00
N SER A 69 1.15 3.33 -5.04
CA SER A 69 -0.25 2.90 -5.03
C SER A 69 -0.76 2.82 -6.47
N GLY A 70 -1.75 1.98 -6.72
CA GLY A 70 -2.51 2.07 -7.95
C GLY A 70 -3.78 1.23 -7.90
N VAL A 71 -4.64 1.46 -8.89
CA VAL A 71 -5.93 0.82 -9.01
C VAL A 71 -6.10 0.31 -10.43
N GLU A 72 -6.54 -0.93 -10.56
CA GLU A 72 -6.79 -1.59 -11.82
C GLU A 72 -8.17 -2.23 -11.79
N VAL A 73 -8.96 -2.02 -12.85
CA VAL A 73 -10.27 -2.66 -13.01
C VAL A 73 -10.09 -3.86 -13.93
N LYS A 74 -10.28 -5.08 -13.41
CA LYS A 74 -10.17 -6.32 -14.17
C LYS A 74 -11.40 -7.19 -13.93
N LYS A 75 -12.02 -7.65 -15.03
CA LYS A 75 -13.16 -8.60 -14.98
C LYS A 75 -14.30 -8.16 -14.05
N GLY A 76 -14.60 -6.85 -14.00
CA GLY A 76 -15.65 -6.31 -13.13
C GLY A 76 -15.27 -6.16 -11.65
N VAL A 77 -13.99 -6.35 -11.30
CA VAL A 77 -13.46 -6.16 -9.95
C VAL A 77 -12.46 -5.01 -9.95
N VAL A 78 -12.60 -4.09 -8.99
CA VAL A 78 -11.66 -3.00 -8.75
C VAL A 78 -10.56 -3.50 -7.81
N HIS A 79 -9.35 -3.68 -8.33
CA HIS A 79 -8.18 -4.12 -7.58
C HIS A 79 -7.32 -2.92 -7.20
N GLY A 80 -7.05 -2.74 -5.91
CA GLY A 80 -6.03 -1.80 -5.43
C GLY A 80 -4.75 -2.55 -5.13
N TYR A 81 -3.62 -2.00 -5.56
CA TYR A 81 -2.30 -2.56 -5.29
C TYR A 81 -1.40 -1.53 -4.60
N LEU A 82 -0.57 -2.04 -3.70
CA LEU A 82 0.48 -1.29 -3.03
C LEU A 82 1.80 -2.03 -3.28
N SER A 83 2.71 -1.41 -4.01
CA SER A 83 3.97 -2.01 -4.42
C SER A 83 5.17 -1.19 -3.98
N ALA A 84 6.33 -1.84 -3.91
CA ALA A 84 7.61 -1.20 -3.70
C ALA A 84 8.58 -1.63 -4.81
N ASP A 85 9.16 -0.67 -5.51
CA ASP A 85 9.92 -0.88 -6.75
C ASP A 85 11.41 -1.17 -6.53
N THR A 86 11.86 -1.24 -5.27
CA THR A 86 13.28 -1.47 -4.96
C THR A 86 13.61 -2.96 -4.96
N PRO A 87 14.76 -3.39 -5.51
CA PRO A 87 15.10 -4.81 -5.63
C PRO A 87 15.22 -5.51 -4.26
N TYR A 88 15.56 -4.75 -3.22
CA TYR A 88 15.67 -5.25 -1.85
C TYR A 88 14.36 -5.16 -1.05
N ALA A 89 13.27 -4.60 -1.60
CA ALA A 89 11.98 -4.46 -0.91
C ALA A 89 11.40 -5.81 -0.49
N LEU A 90 11.36 -6.78 -1.42
CA LEU A 90 10.87 -8.13 -1.16
C LEU A 90 11.71 -8.85 -0.10
N ARG A 91 13.03 -8.70 -0.19
CA ARG A 91 13.99 -9.21 0.80
C ARG A 91 13.73 -8.62 2.20
N LEU A 92 13.33 -7.36 2.29
CA LEU A 92 12.93 -6.75 3.56
C LEU A 92 11.58 -7.28 4.05
N GLU A 93 10.57 -7.39 3.19
CA GLU A 93 9.23 -7.83 3.58
C GLU A 93 9.21 -9.29 4.07
N PHE A 94 9.87 -10.19 3.34
CA PHE A 94 9.84 -11.64 3.60
C PHE A 94 11.08 -12.17 4.33
N GLY A 95 12.14 -11.38 4.42
CA GLY A 95 13.44 -11.86 4.87
C GLY A 95 14.21 -12.56 3.75
N PHE A 96 15.44 -12.95 4.05
CA PHE A 96 16.29 -13.66 3.09
C PHE A 96 17.25 -14.60 3.81
N VAL A 97 17.31 -15.83 3.32
CA VAL A 97 18.26 -16.84 3.76
C VAL A 97 18.92 -17.39 2.51
N GLY A 98 20.21 -17.13 2.34
CA GLY A 98 20.94 -17.59 1.17
C GLY A 98 22.24 -16.83 0.95
N THR A 99 22.89 -17.14 -0.17
CA THR A 99 24.10 -16.46 -0.62
C THR A 99 23.71 -15.25 -1.45
N ASP A 100 24.18 -14.07 -1.06
CA ASP A 100 24.00 -12.84 -1.83
C ASP A 100 24.85 -12.89 -3.12
N SER A 101 24.60 -12.00 -4.08
CA SER A 101 25.38 -11.93 -5.33
C SER A 101 26.88 -11.70 -5.11
N ALA A 102 27.25 -11.18 -3.94
CA ALA A 102 28.63 -11.01 -3.48
C ALA A 102 29.22 -12.25 -2.76
N GLY A 103 28.57 -13.42 -2.81
CA GLY A 103 29.07 -14.66 -2.18
C GLY A 103 28.89 -14.74 -0.66
N ARG A 104 28.27 -13.74 -0.03
CA ARG A 104 28.06 -13.71 1.43
C ARG A 104 26.84 -14.53 1.82
N HIS A 105 26.99 -15.43 2.79
CA HIS A 105 25.84 -16.08 3.42
C HIS A 105 25.13 -15.11 4.36
N VAL A 106 23.91 -14.73 4.00
CA VAL A 106 23.10 -13.79 4.75
C VAL A 106 21.89 -14.52 5.33
N LYS A 107 21.72 -14.43 6.65
CA LYS A 107 20.51 -14.84 7.38
C LYS A 107 19.81 -13.59 7.89
N GLN A 108 19.01 -12.98 7.01
CA GLN A 108 18.26 -11.78 7.30
C GLN A 108 16.83 -12.12 7.69
N ALA A 109 16.43 -11.74 8.90
CA ALA A 109 15.04 -11.86 9.36
C ALA A 109 14.11 -10.90 8.58
N PRO A 110 12.82 -11.26 8.41
CA PRO A 110 11.83 -10.37 7.81
C PRO A 110 11.65 -9.09 8.62
N ARG A 111 11.39 -8.00 7.92
CA ARG A 111 11.15 -6.64 8.42
C ARG A 111 9.93 -6.08 7.68
N PRO A 112 8.74 -6.66 7.94
CA PRO A 112 7.55 -6.34 7.16
C PRO A 112 7.11 -4.89 7.41
N TYR A 113 6.64 -4.25 6.35
CA TYR A 113 6.15 -2.89 6.36
C TYR A 113 4.89 -2.72 5.52
N LEU A 114 4.72 -3.48 4.43
CA LEU A 114 3.52 -3.40 3.58
C LEU A 114 2.34 -4.17 4.20
N ARG A 115 2.51 -5.47 4.44
CA ARG A 115 1.46 -6.35 4.97
C ARG A 115 0.90 -5.86 6.31
N PRO A 116 1.72 -5.47 7.30
CA PRO A 116 1.16 -5.02 8.56
C PRO A 116 0.43 -3.68 8.41
N THR A 117 0.86 -2.78 7.50
CA THR A 117 0.11 -1.55 7.22
C THR A 117 -1.26 -1.85 6.60
N LEU A 118 -1.35 -2.76 5.64
CA LEU A 118 -2.64 -3.16 5.05
C LEU A 118 -3.56 -3.82 6.08
N SER A 119 -3.01 -4.66 6.96
CA SER A 119 -3.79 -5.33 8.01
C SER A 119 -4.35 -4.34 9.03
N GLU A 120 -3.57 -3.34 9.44
CA GLU A 120 -3.99 -2.35 10.45
C GLU A 120 -4.96 -1.32 9.87
N GLU A 121 -4.74 -0.88 8.64
CA GLU A 121 -5.57 0.15 8.00
C GLU A 121 -6.78 -0.43 7.26
N GLY A 122 -7.00 -1.76 7.30
CA GLY A 122 -8.10 -2.42 6.60
C GLY A 122 -9.48 -1.84 6.91
N LYS A 123 -9.74 -1.47 8.18
CA LYS A 123 -10.99 -0.80 8.57
C LYS A 123 -11.14 0.58 7.94
N GLN A 124 -10.04 1.32 7.86
CA GLN A 124 -10.04 2.67 7.31
C GLN A 124 -10.21 2.65 5.79
N ILE A 125 -9.55 1.71 5.12
CA ILE A 125 -9.74 1.41 3.70
C ILE A 125 -11.22 1.11 3.44
N ALA A 126 -11.84 0.25 4.24
CA ALA A 126 -13.27 -0.07 4.11
C ALA A 126 -14.18 1.16 4.31
N ASN A 127 -13.87 2.02 5.30
CA ASN A 127 -14.63 3.26 5.52
C ASN A 127 -14.58 4.21 4.32
N ILE A 128 -13.40 4.37 3.71
CA ILE A 128 -13.20 5.20 2.51
C ILE A 128 -14.02 4.66 1.34
N LEU A 129 -14.01 3.33 1.14
CA LEU A 129 -14.78 2.68 0.06
C LEU A 129 -16.29 2.85 0.21
N ILE A 130 -16.79 2.72 1.44
CA ILE A 130 -18.21 2.91 1.75
C ILE A 130 -18.60 4.41 1.63
N GLY A 131 -17.63 5.32 1.63
CA GLY A 131 -17.86 6.77 1.60
C GLY A 131 -18.30 7.32 2.95
N LYS A 132 -17.99 6.60 4.04
CA LYS A 132 -18.24 7.08 5.40
C LYS A 132 -17.21 8.18 5.69
N LYS A 133 -17.67 9.40 6.00
CA LYS A 133 -16.76 10.47 6.45
C LYS A 133 -15.97 9.97 7.66
N ILE A 134 -14.65 10.07 7.54
CA ILE A 134 -13.65 9.77 8.57
C ILE A 134 -13.71 10.86 9.63
#